data_AF-A0A7W1BMH0-F1
#
_entry.id   AF-A0A7W1BMH0-F1
#
_cell.length_a   1.000
_cell.length_b   1.000
_cell.length_c   1.000
_cell.angle_alpha   90.00
_cell.angle_beta   90.00
_cell.angle_gamma   90.00
#
_symmetry.space_group_name_H-M   'P 1'
#
loop_
_entity.id
_entity.type
_entity.pdbx_description
1 polymer ?
#
loop_
_entity_poly.entity_id
_entity_poly.type
_entity_poly.pdbx_seq_one_letter_code
_entity_poly.pdbx_strand_id
1 'polypeptide(L)' 'MLTHTVFITGGTGYIGSRLIDALLADGHTVRALARR' A
#
# COMPACT_ATOMS: atom_id res chain seq x y z
N MET A 1 4.61 13.04 11.18
CA MET A 1 5.00 12.71 9.80
C MET A 1 3.87 13.08 8.87
N LEU A 2 4.15 13.40 7.61
CA LEU A 2 3.12 13.80 6.65
C LEU A 2 2.38 12.55 6.14
N THR A 3 1.06 12.54 6.25
CA THR A 3 0.22 11.47 5.70
C THR A 3 0.06 11.67 4.20
N HIS A 4 0.43 10.65 3.42
CA HIS A 4 0.25 10.64 1.96
C HIS A 4 -0.83 9.65 1.54
N THR A 5 -1.42 9.90 0.37
CA THR A 5 -2.20 8.88 -0.35
C THR A 5 -1.29 8.20 -1.35
N VAL A 6 -1.10 6.89 -1.21
CA VAL A 6 -0.18 6.09 -2.02
C VAL A 6 -0.97 5.11 -2.89
N PHE A 7 -0.69 5.11 -4.20
CA PHE A 7 -1.26 4.14 -5.14
C PHE A 7 -0.25 3.03 -5.44
N ILE A 8 -0.66 1.77 -5.25
CA ILE A 8 0.20 0.59 -5.43
C ILE A 8 -0.34 -0.31 -6.54
N THR A 9 0.54 -0.66 -7.47
CA THR A 9 0.34 -1.75 -8.43
C THR A 9 1.04 -3.01 -7.90
N GLY A 10 0.46 -4.19 -8.16
CA GLY A 10 1.03 -5.44 -7.64
C GLY A 10 0.92 -5.59 -6.11
N GLY A 11 -0.08 -4.95 -5.48
CA GLY A 11 -0.28 -4.97 -4.03
C GLY A 11 -0.49 -6.36 -3.43
N THR A 12 -0.89 -7.34 -4.23
CA THR A 12 -1.05 -8.74 -3.81
C THR A 12 0.24 -9.57 -3.91
N GLY A 13 1.35 -8.98 -4.38
CA GLY A 13 2.63 -9.67 -4.52
C GLY A 13 3.40 -9.78 -3.20
N TYR A 14 4.52 -10.52 -3.23
CA TYR A 14 5.36 -10.78 -2.06
C TYR A 14 5.85 -9.50 -1.35
N ILE A 15 6.30 -8.51 -2.14
CA ILE A 15 6.75 -7.22 -1.61
C ILE A 15 5.56 -6.27 -1.38
N GLY A 16 4.62 -6.23 -2.34
CA GLY A 16 3.49 -5.30 -2.31
C GLY A 16 2.65 -5.45 -1.05
N SER A 17 2.35 -6.68 -0.63
CA SER A 17 1.55 -6.95 0.58
C SER A 17 2.21 -6.37 1.84
N ARG A 18 3.50 -6.66 2.05
CA ARG A 18 4.25 -6.15 3.21
C ARG A 18 4.43 -4.64 3.19
N LEU A 19 4.60 -4.06 1.99
CA LEU A 19 4.69 -2.61 1.83
C LEU A 19 3.38 -1.93 2.19
N ILE A 20 2.24 -2.50 1.79
CA ILE A 20 0.91 -1.98 2.17
C ILE A 20 0.78 -1.96 3.69
N ASP A 21 1.11 -3.07 4.37
CA ASP A 21 1.04 -3.15 5.83
C ASP A 21 1.92 -2.08 6.50
N ALA A 22 3.15 -1.89 6.01
CA ALA A 22 4.07 -0.89 6.55
C ALA A 22 3.56 0.55 6.35
N LEU A 23 3.03 0.88 5.17
CA LEU A 23 2.49 2.22 4.89
C LEU A 23 1.23 2.52 5.72
N LEU A 24 0.38 1.51 5.92
CA LEU A 24 -0.80 1.65 6.78
C LEU A 24 -0.38 1.86 8.25
N ALA A 25 0.63 1.12 8.72
CA ALA A 25 1.17 1.29 10.08
C ALA A 25 1.79 2.68 10.29
N ASP A 26 2.37 3.28 9.25
CA ASP A 26 2.89 4.66 9.28
C ASP A 26 1.80 5.74 9.11
N GLY A 27 0.53 5.34 9.03
CA GLY A 27 -0.62 6.24 8.98
C GLY A 27 -0.90 6.82 7.60
N HIS A 28 -0.45 6.17 6.53
CA HIS A 28 -0.78 6.55 5.15
C HIS A 28 -2.10 5.94 4.68
N THR A 29 -2.72 6.59 3.70
CA THR A 29 -3.87 6.04 2.98
C THR A 29 -3.38 5.28 1.75
N VAL A 30 -3.77 4.02 1.60
CA VAL A 30 -3.30 3.18 0.48
C VAL A 30 -4.45 2.79 -0.44
N ARG A 31 -4.23 2.92 -1.76
CA ARG A 31 -5.12 2.37 -2.80
C ARG A 31 -4.33 1.36 -3.62
N ALA A 32 -4.81 0.13 -3.69
CA ALA A 32 -4.13 -0.92 -4.45
C ALA A 32 -4.96 -1.35 -5.67
N LEU A 33 -4.29 -1.54 -6.81
CA LEU A 33 -4.88 -2.18 -7.99
C LEU A 33 -4.83 -3.70 -7.81
N ALA A 34 -6.00 -4.33 -7.79
CA ALA A 34 -6.15 -5.78 -7.88
C ALA A 34 -6.73 -6.16 -9.25
N ARG A 35 -6.31 -7.31 -9.78
CA ARG A 35 -6.89 -7.90 -10.99
C ARG A 35 -8.05 -8.82 -10.61
N ARG A 36 -8.98 -9.02 -11.55
CA ARG A 36 -9.98 -10.11 -11.48
C ARG A 36 -9.32 -11.47 -11.70
#